data_AF-A0A2D4MID3-F1
#
_entry.id   AF-A0A2D4MID3-F1
#
_cell.length_a   1.000
_cell.length_b   1.000
_cell.length_c   1.000
_cell.angle_alpha   90.00
_cell.angle_beta   90.00
_cell.angle_gamma   90.00
#
_symmetry.space_group_name_H-M   'P 1'
#
loop_
_entity.id
_entity.type
_entity.pdbx_description
1 polymer ?
#
loop_
_entity_poly.entity_id
_entity_poly.type
_entity_poly.pdbx_seq_one_letter_code
_entity_poly.pdbx_strand_id
1 'polypeptide(L)'
;MQLPKMKEIRSWQFRKPNKSKSVIHFDSIPSEILLKILSYLDVASLLCIGCVNKLFYDLSSDNVIWFKIYSKSFLPKIKVWKTTSVQEKDCTSLSFPELQDSKSSCWKREYFMKKIAAQRSSVIQLLKPINTYTGLPLKTKEAIKISALRWVILLKDQNGKEHEMDQADISFNETSVTVYWYNNEWPPLDTLSTLHLFGVIPVLLGEDKVHNSNGPWQRSLVSEYKLANMTKNAKMIGCDALVELYHFDQGFMLGLWKKDEIAFVMASLHYHQLIERSTFGSATLRHYGASIKAAPDDIDPAYGLHGYQLHIDLQSRGNNYICSTFRSLFCKKGTV
;
A
#
# COMPACT_ATOMS: atom_id res chain seq x y z
N MET A 1 -78.82 26.42 54.62
CA MET A 1 -77.51 26.44 55.31
C MET A 1 -77.26 25.06 55.88
N GLN A 2 -76.51 24.22 55.15
CA GLN A 2 -75.89 22.97 55.60
C GLN A 2 -75.01 22.45 54.45
N LEU A 3 -73.71 22.31 54.72
CA LEU A 3 -72.76 21.62 53.84
C LEU A 3 -73.14 20.14 53.72
N PRO A 4 -72.82 19.46 52.60
CA PRO A 4 -71.87 18.35 52.78
C PRO A 4 -70.91 18.04 51.60
N LYS A 5 -69.74 17.55 52.05
CA LYS A 5 -68.87 16.51 51.46
C LYS A 5 -67.96 16.85 50.28
N MET A 6 -66.68 17.07 50.66
CA MET A 6 -65.50 16.70 49.88
C MET A 6 -65.65 15.31 49.24
N LYS A 7 -65.40 15.24 47.94
CA LYS A 7 -65.04 14.00 47.22
C LYS A 7 -63.62 14.16 46.71
N GLU A 8 -62.76 13.22 47.09
CA GLU A 8 -61.41 13.02 46.58
C GLU A 8 -61.41 13.04 45.04
N ILE A 9 -60.57 13.89 44.47
CA ILE A 9 -60.27 13.88 43.05
C ILE A 9 -59.21 12.82 42.82
N ARG A 10 -59.62 11.76 42.12
CA ARG A 10 -58.80 10.65 41.67
C ARG A 10 -57.55 11.16 40.97
N SER A 11 -56.41 10.64 41.40
CA SER A 11 -55.12 10.80 40.77
C SER A 11 -55.20 10.42 39.30
N TRP A 12 -54.82 11.36 38.44
CA TRP A 12 -54.56 11.09 37.03
C TRP A 12 -53.36 10.16 36.95
N GLN A 13 -53.62 8.87 36.75
CA GLN A 13 -52.58 7.93 36.38
C GLN A 13 -51.99 8.37 35.05
N PHE A 14 -50.83 9.01 35.10
CA PHE A 14 -49.95 9.15 33.94
C PHE A 14 -49.68 7.75 33.41
N ARG A 15 -50.28 7.40 32.26
CA ARG A 15 -49.86 6.25 31.47
C ARG A 15 -48.36 6.42 31.21
N LYS A 16 -47.54 5.57 31.82
CA LYS A 16 -46.13 5.43 31.45
C LYS A 16 -46.09 5.12 29.94
N PRO A 17 -45.35 5.88 29.12
CA PRO A 17 -45.12 5.45 27.76
C PRO A 17 -44.21 4.21 27.84
N ASN A 18 -44.72 3.06 27.38
CA ASN A 18 -43.90 1.91 27.09
C ASN A 18 -42.89 2.30 25.99
N LYS A 19 -41.71 2.79 26.41
CA LYS A 19 -40.55 2.91 25.53
C LYS A 19 -39.84 1.55 25.51
N SER A 20 -40.44 0.55 24.87
CA SER A 20 -39.62 -0.46 24.21
C SER A 20 -39.00 0.25 23.01
N LYS A 21 -37.75 0.71 23.15
CA LYS A 21 -36.95 1.05 21.97
C LYS A 21 -36.80 -0.28 21.22
N SER A 22 -37.63 -0.54 20.21
CA SER A 22 -37.34 -1.60 19.25
C SER A 22 -36.05 -1.17 18.57
N VAL A 23 -34.93 -1.77 18.99
CA VAL A 23 -33.67 -1.62 18.29
C VAL A 23 -33.92 -2.28 16.94
N ILE A 24 -34.16 -1.46 15.91
CA ILE A 24 -34.32 -1.93 14.54
C ILE A 24 -32.97 -2.51 14.16
N HIS A 25 -32.87 -3.84 14.09
CA HIS A 25 -31.67 -4.51 13.64
C HIS A 25 -31.57 -4.32 12.13
N PHE A 26 -30.41 -3.96 11.60
CA PHE A 26 -30.23 -3.78 10.15
C PHE A 26 -30.59 -5.05 9.36
N ASP A 27 -30.52 -6.22 10.00
CA ASP A 27 -30.94 -7.51 9.43
C ASP A 27 -32.46 -7.63 9.20
N SER A 28 -33.27 -6.74 9.78
CA SER A 28 -34.73 -6.70 9.57
C SER A 28 -35.15 -5.83 8.38
N ILE A 29 -34.20 -5.13 7.75
CA ILE A 29 -34.45 -4.26 6.61
C ILE A 29 -34.37 -5.10 5.32
N PRO A 30 -35.33 -4.97 4.38
CA PRO A 30 -35.25 -5.60 3.07
C PRO A 30 -33.97 -5.25 2.31
N SER A 31 -33.39 -6.24 1.63
CA SER A 31 -32.12 -6.11 0.91
C SER A 31 -32.17 -5.03 -0.18
N GLU A 32 -33.33 -4.76 -0.77
CA GLU A 32 -33.54 -3.73 -1.79
C GLU A 32 -33.32 -2.33 -1.23
N ILE A 33 -33.75 -2.08 0.01
CA ILE A 33 -33.56 -0.80 0.69
C ILE A 33 -32.09 -0.64 1.06
N LEU A 34 -31.45 -1.71 1.56
CA LEU A 34 -30.02 -1.72 1.86
C LEU A 34 -29.19 -1.46 0.60
N LEU A 35 -29.47 -2.14 -0.52
CA LEU A 35 -28.79 -1.90 -1.79
C LEU A 35 -28.95 -0.46 -2.27
N LYS A 36 -30.14 0.14 -2.10
CA LYS A 36 -30.37 1.54 -2.43
C LYS A 36 -29.52 2.46 -1.57
N ILE A 37 -29.41 2.23 -0.27
CA ILE A 37 -28.54 2.99 0.63
C ILE A 37 -27.07 2.84 0.21
N LEU A 38 -26.61 1.61 -0.01
CA LEU A 38 -25.23 1.31 -0.43
C LEU A 38 -24.88 1.95 -1.78
N SER A 39 -25.85 2.10 -2.69
CA SER A 39 -25.63 2.72 -4.01
C SER A 39 -25.29 4.21 -3.95
N TYR A 40 -25.55 4.89 -2.82
CA TYR A 40 -25.18 6.29 -2.62
C TYR A 40 -23.79 6.48 -2.01
N LEU A 41 -23.15 5.40 -1.54
CA LEU A 41 -21.87 5.48 -0.87
C LEU A 41 -20.72 5.60 -1.87
N ASP A 42 -19.64 6.24 -1.42
CA ASP A 42 -18.38 6.23 -2.15
C ASP A 42 -17.69 4.87 -2.06
N VAL A 43 -16.70 4.65 -2.91
CA VAL A 43 -16.02 3.36 -3.05
C VAL A 43 -15.32 2.95 -1.75
N ALA A 44 -14.74 3.90 -1.00
CA ALA A 44 -14.06 3.56 0.26
C ALA A 44 -15.06 3.13 1.33
N SER A 45 -16.15 3.88 1.52
CA SER A 45 -17.22 3.50 2.46
C SER A 45 -17.88 2.18 2.10
N LEU A 46 -18.08 1.90 0.81
CA LEU A 46 -18.64 0.63 0.33
C LEU A 46 -17.74 -0.56 0.69
N LEU A 47 -16.42 -0.40 0.59
CA LEU A 47 -15.47 -1.43 1.03
C LEU A 47 -15.47 -1.61 2.55
N CYS A 48 -15.49 -0.51 3.32
CA CYS A 48 -15.52 -0.57 4.78
C CYS A 48 -16.77 -1.30 5.29
N ILE A 49 -17.94 -1.06 4.68
CA ILE A 49 -19.18 -1.77 5.05
C ILE A 49 -19.10 -3.27 4.75
N GLY A 50 -18.41 -3.65 3.67
CA GLY A 50 -18.15 -5.06 3.36
C GLY A 50 -17.35 -5.79 4.44
N CYS A 51 -16.63 -5.08 5.31
CA CYS A 51 -15.88 -5.68 6.44
C CYS A 51 -16.73 -5.89 7.70
N VAL A 52 -17.99 -5.43 7.74
CA VAL A 52 -18.82 -5.45 8.96
C VAL A 52 -19.51 -6.80 9.17
N ASN A 53 -20.13 -7.36 8.13
CA ASN A 53 -20.84 -8.64 8.18
C ASN A 53 -20.88 -9.28 6.79
N LYS A 54 -21.07 -10.60 6.71
CA LYS A 54 -21.23 -11.38 5.48
C LYS A 54 -22.38 -10.86 4.61
N LEU A 55 -23.53 -10.50 5.20
CA LEU A 55 -24.64 -9.88 4.47
C LEU A 55 -24.20 -8.59 3.77
N PHE A 56 -23.51 -7.70 4.49
CA PHE A 56 -23.00 -6.47 3.93
C PHE A 56 -21.87 -6.70 2.91
N TYR A 57 -21.06 -7.75 3.06
CA TYR A 57 -20.08 -8.15 2.06
C TYR A 57 -20.73 -8.53 0.74
N ASP A 58 -21.79 -9.34 0.78
CA ASP A 58 -22.51 -9.80 -0.40
C ASP A 58 -23.23 -8.63 -1.07
N LEU A 59 -23.95 -7.79 -0.30
CA LEU A 59 -24.65 -6.61 -0.80
C LEU A 59 -23.70 -5.52 -1.32
N SER A 60 -22.56 -5.28 -0.66
CA SER A 60 -21.54 -4.33 -1.14
C SER A 60 -20.78 -4.82 -2.36
N SER A 61 -20.81 -6.13 -2.64
CA SER A 61 -20.18 -6.74 -3.82
C SER A 61 -21.17 -6.94 -4.98
N ASP A 62 -22.37 -6.35 -4.87
CA ASP A 62 -23.40 -6.42 -5.90
C ASP A 62 -22.91 -5.85 -7.25
N ASN A 63 -23.11 -6.64 -8.32
CA ASN A 63 -22.63 -6.32 -9.65
C ASN A 63 -23.27 -5.03 -10.21
N VAL A 64 -24.51 -4.70 -9.85
CA VAL A 64 -25.22 -3.51 -10.36
C VAL A 64 -24.63 -2.24 -9.76
N ILE A 65 -24.30 -2.24 -8.46
CA ILE A 65 -23.63 -1.11 -7.80
C ILE A 65 -22.26 -0.87 -8.46
N TRP A 66 -21.45 -1.91 -8.62
CA TRP A 66 -20.11 -1.79 -9.21
C TRP A 66 -20.13 -1.41 -10.69
N PHE A 67 -21.11 -1.89 -11.46
CA PHE A 67 -21.28 -1.47 -12.86
C PHE A 67 -21.60 0.03 -12.97
N LYS A 68 -22.45 0.57 -12.08
CA LYS A 68 -22.75 2.02 -12.02
C LYS A 68 -21.50 2.83 -11.67
N ILE A 69 -20.74 2.40 -10.67
CA ILE A 69 -19.48 3.06 -10.25
C ILE A 69 -18.46 3.03 -11.39
N TYR A 70 -18.29 1.87 -12.04
CA TYR A 70 -17.39 1.69 -13.18
C TYR A 70 -17.79 2.61 -14.34
N SER A 71 -19.07 2.63 -14.69
CA SER A 71 -19.62 3.47 -15.75
C SER A 71 -19.38 4.95 -15.47
N LYS A 72 -19.66 5.42 -14.25
CA LYS A 72 -19.42 6.82 -13.84
C LYS A 72 -17.93 7.21 -13.92
N SER A 73 -17.03 6.28 -13.61
CA SER A 73 -15.58 6.55 -13.49
C SER A 73 -14.81 6.42 -14.79
N PHE A 74 -15.25 5.56 -15.71
CA PHE A 74 -14.46 5.17 -16.88
C PHE A 74 -15.17 5.27 -18.22
N LEU A 75 -16.51 5.28 -18.25
CA LEU A 75 -17.20 5.51 -19.51
C LEU A 75 -17.28 7.02 -19.76
N PRO A 76 -16.97 7.47 -20.98
CA PRO A 76 -17.21 8.86 -21.33
C PRO A 76 -18.69 9.14 -21.10
N LYS A 77 -18.99 10.29 -20.47
CA LYS A 77 -20.35 10.85 -20.51
C LYS A 77 -20.68 11.01 -21.99
N ILE A 78 -21.47 10.10 -22.55
CA ILE A 78 -21.99 10.22 -23.91
C ILE A 78 -22.71 11.57 -23.92
N LYS A 79 -22.07 12.58 -24.51
CA LYS A 79 -22.74 13.83 -24.80
C LYS A 79 -23.85 13.44 -25.75
N VAL A 80 -25.08 13.65 -25.30
CA VAL A 80 -26.31 13.41 -26.06
C VAL A 80 -26.15 14.02 -27.45
N TRP A 81 -25.82 13.21 -28.45
CA TRP A 81 -26.01 13.55 -29.85
C TRP A 81 -27.36 12.99 -30.24
N LYS A 82 -28.34 13.89 -30.30
CA LYS A 82 -29.65 13.60 -30.90
C LYS A 82 -29.46 13.40 -32.41
N THR A 83 -29.93 12.25 -32.87
CA THR A 83 -30.51 11.93 -34.19
C THR A 83 -29.75 12.37 -35.44
N THR A 84 -29.22 11.39 -36.18
CA THR A 84 -29.79 11.00 -37.49
C THR A 84 -29.60 9.49 -37.70
N SER A 85 -30.69 8.82 -38.04
CA SER A 85 -30.81 7.41 -38.38
C SER A 85 -29.95 7.00 -39.57
N VAL A 86 -29.02 6.05 -39.42
CA VAL A 86 -28.66 5.03 -40.43
C VAL A 86 -28.04 3.83 -39.69
N GLN A 87 -28.71 2.69 -39.83
CA GLN A 87 -28.23 1.31 -39.60
C GLN A 87 -27.69 0.96 -38.21
N GLU A 88 -28.62 0.42 -37.42
CA GLU A 88 -28.38 -0.57 -36.38
C GLU A 88 -27.38 -1.64 -36.84
N LYS A 89 -26.14 -1.55 -36.36
CA LYS A 89 -25.24 -2.68 -36.12
C LYS A 89 -24.22 -2.23 -35.08
N ASP A 90 -24.08 -3.07 -34.04
CA ASP A 90 -23.04 -3.02 -33.01
C ASP A 90 -23.22 -2.03 -31.84
N CYS A 91 -24.45 -1.94 -31.34
CA CYS A 91 -24.69 -1.70 -29.92
C CYS A 91 -25.80 -2.65 -29.47
N THR A 92 -25.45 -3.93 -29.31
CA THR A 92 -26.29 -4.86 -28.54
C THR A 92 -26.41 -4.25 -27.16
N SER A 93 -27.58 -3.67 -26.90
CA SER A 93 -28.08 -3.42 -25.56
C SER A 93 -27.89 -4.69 -24.77
N LEU A 94 -26.83 -4.74 -23.96
CA LEU A 94 -26.66 -5.80 -22.96
C LEU A 94 -27.85 -5.65 -22.02
N SER A 95 -28.82 -6.51 -22.26
CA SER A 95 -30.06 -6.59 -21.53
C SER A 95 -29.69 -6.93 -20.08
N PHE A 96 -30.35 -6.23 -19.15
CA PHE A 96 -30.26 -6.46 -17.70
C PHE A 96 -30.35 -7.93 -17.22
N PRO A 97 -30.93 -8.92 -17.94
CA PRO A 97 -31.00 -10.30 -17.46
C PRO A 97 -29.69 -11.09 -17.50
N GLU A 98 -28.69 -10.71 -18.32
CA GLU A 98 -27.47 -11.53 -18.49
C GLU A 98 -26.42 -11.30 -17.38
N LEU A 99 -26.66 -10.35 -16.46
CA LEU A 99 -25.74 -10.04 -15.37
C LEU A 99 -25.82 -11.00 -14.17
N GLN A 100 -26.80 -11.92 -14.18
CA GLN A 100 -27.10 -12.78 -13.02
C GLN A 100 -26.31 -14.10 -12.99
N ASP A 101 -25.74 -14.54 -14.12
CA ASP A 101 -25.11 -15.88 -14.25
C ASP A 101 -23.57 -15.89 -14.29
N SER A 102 -22.90 -14.73 -14.21
CA SER A 102 -21.45 -14.68 -14.09
C SER A 102 -21.04 -14.31 -12.66
N LYS A 103 -20.19 -15.16 -12.04
CA LYS A 103 -19.56 -15.03 -10.72
C LYS A 103 -19.74 -13.64 -10.09
N SER A 104 -20.52 -13.58 -9.00
CA SER A 104 -20.68 -12.40 -8.15
C SER A 104 -19.35 -11.67 -7.97
N SER A 105 -19.31 -10.35 -8.24
CA SER A 105 -18.14 -9.45 -8.09
C SER A 105 -17.24 -9.21 -9.34
N CYS A 106 -17.68 -9.55 -10.56
CA CYS A 106 -16.86 -9.32 -11.76
C CYS A 106 -16.51 -7.83 -11.97
N TRP A 107 -17.48 -6.93 -11.83
CA TRP A 107 -17.27 -5.49 -12.04
C TRP A 107 -16.43 -4.82 -10.94
N LYS A 108 -16.54 -5.32 -9.70
CA LYS A 108 -15.68 -4.87 -8.58
C LYS A 108 -14.21 -5.13 -8.93
N ARG A 109 -13.89 -6.35 -9.39
CA ARG A 109 -12.54 -6.73 -9.79
C ARG A 109 -12.04 -5.88 -10.97
N GLU A 110 -12.84 -5.74 -12.02
CA GLU A 110 -12.46 -4.94 -13.19
C GLU A 110 -12.20 -3.47 -12.84
N TYR A 111 -13.01 -2.88 -11.96
CA TYR A 111 -12.80 -1.52 -11.46
C TYR A 111 -11.42 -1.36 -10.80
N PHE A 112 -11.07 -2.23 -9.86
CA PHE A 112 -9.77 -2.18 -9.18
C PHE A 112 -8.60 -2.47 -10.12
N MET A 113 -8.73 -3.48 -10.98
CA MET A 113 -7.70 -3.79 -11.99
C MET A 113 -7.42 -2.58 -12.89
N LYS A 114 -8.46 -1.89 -13.36
CA LYS A 114 -8.31 -0.70 -14.21
C LYS A 114 -7.73 0.50 -13.46
N LYS A 115 -8.13 0.76 -12.21
CA LYS A 115 -7.53 1.81 -11.37
C LYS A 115 -6.04 1.54 -11.12
N ILE A 116 -5.69 0.32 -10.73
CA ILE A 116 -4.30 -0.09 -10.51
C ILE A 116 -3.50 0.03 -11.81
N ALA A 117 -4.02 -0.44 -12.94
CA ALA A 117 -3.34 -0.32 -14.23
C ALA A 117 -3.10 1.15 -14.65
N ALA A 118 -4.07 2.04 -14.43
CA ALA A 118 -3.93 3.47 -14.74
C ALA A 118 -2.90 4.16 -13.84
N GLN A 119 -2.85 3.81 -12.56
CA GLN A 119 -1.83 4.31 -11.63
C GLN A 119 -0.44 3.80 -12.06
N ARG A 120 -0.32 2.50 -12.34
CA ARG A 120 0.94 1.89 -12.80
C ARG A 120 1.44 2.53 -14.08
N SER A 121 0.58 2.74 -15.08
CA SER A 121 0.98 3.37 -16.34
C SER A 121 1.44 4.80 -16.15
N SER A 122 0.76 5.58 -15.29
CA SER A 122 1.17 6.95 -14.96
C SER A 122 2.55 6.98 -14.30
N VAL A 123 2.81 6.05 -13.38
CA VAL A 123 4.10 5.94 -12.70
C VAL A 123 5.21 5.47 -13.66
N ILE A 124 4.95 4.48 -14.51
CA ILE A 124 5.90 4.02 -15.54
C ILE A 124 6.27 5.17 -16.49
N GLN A 125 5.30 5.99 -16.89
CA GLN A 125 5.57 7.17 -17.74
C GLN A 125 6.50 8.18 -17.05
N LEU A 126 6.35 8.38 -15.74
CA LEU A 126 7.25 9.26 -14.97
C LEU A 126 8.67 8.69 -14.83
N LEU A 127 8.83 7.37 -14.88
CA LEU A 127 10.13 6.70 -14.74
C LEU A 127 10.89 6.54 -16.07
N LYS A 128 10.24 6.79 -17.22
CA LYS A 128 10.90 6.78 -18.55
C LYS A 128 12.14 7.67 -18.69
N PRO A 129 12.19 8.92 -18.17
CA PRO A 129 13.40 9.72 -18.26
C PRO A 129 14.50 9.14 -17.36
N ILE A 130 15.59 8.70 -17.99
CA ILE A 130 16.77 8.14 -17.32
C ILE A 130 17.84 9.21 -17.20
N ASN A 131 18.45 9.31 -16.04
CA ASN A 131 19.62 10.15 -15.80
C ASN A 131 20.84 9.52 -16.51
N THR A 132 21.46 10.26 -17.42
CA THR A 132 22.63 9.82 -18.19
C THR A 132 23.87 9.57 -17.33
N TYR A 133 23.94 10.17 -16.15
CA TYR A 133 25.06 10.02 -15.23
C TYR A 133 24.91 8.82 -14.30
N THR A 134 23.70 8.48 -13.85
CA THR A 134 23.49 7.39 -12.88
C THR A 134 22.85 6.15 -13.50
N GLY A 135 22.27 6.26 -14.71
CA GLY A 135 21.49 5.18 -15.32
C GLY A 135 20.15 4.91 -14.62
N LEU A 136 19.71 5.81 -13.73
CA LEU A 136 18.52 5.65 -12.90
C LEU A 136 17.38 6.62 -13.31
N PRO A 137 16.12 6.32 -12.97
CA PRO A 137 15.00 7.21 -13.29
C PRO A 137 15.11 8.56 -12.59
N LEU A 138 15.02 9.63 -13.37
CA LEU A 138 15.27 11.02 -12.94
C LEU A 138 14.19 11.53 -11.97
N LYS A 139 12.97 11.01 -12.11
CA LYS A 139 11.77 11.46 -11.36
C LYS A 139 11.31 10.47 -10.29
N THR A 140 12.23 9.66 -9.74
CA THR A 140 11.87 8.65 -8.73
C THR A 140 11.19 9.26 -7.50
N LYS A 141 11.68 10.41 -7.00
CA LYS A 141 11.07 11.15 -5.88
C LYS A 141 9.64 11.61 -6.18
N GLU A 142 9.39 12.11 -7.39
CA GLU A 142 8.04 12.53 -7.81
C GLU A 142 7.12 11.31 -7.96
N ALA A 143 7.62 10.22 -8.52
CA ALA A 143 6.89 8.96 -8.64
C ALA A 143 6.46 8.40 -7.28
N ILE A 144 7.34 8.42 -6.27
CA ILE A 144 7.03 8.01 -4.89
C ILE A 144 5.89 8.88 -4.33
N LYS A 145 5.97 10.21 -4.49
CA LYS A 145 4.94 11.15 -4.00
C LYS A 145 3.59 10.97 -4.69
N ILE A 146 3.58 10.86 -6.01
CA ILE A 146 2.36 10.72 -6.82
C ILE A 146 1.69 9.37 -6.57
N SER A 147 2.48 8.30 -6.41
CA SER A 147 1.96 6.97 -6.09
C SER A 147 1.55 6.81 -4.64
N ALA A 148 1.83 7.82 -3.78
CA ALA A 148 1.65 7.74 -2.34
C ALA A 148 2.33 6.51 -1.71
N LEU A 149 3.49 6.13 -2.27
CA LEU A 149 4.25 4.98 -1.78
C LEU A 149 4.88 5.29 -0.43
N ARG A 150 4.61 4.41 0.54
CA ARG A 150 5.23 4.39 1.87
C ARG A 150 5.87 3.03 2.09
N TRP A 151 6.82 2.96 3.03
CA TRP A 151 7.37 1.68 3.46
C TRP A 151 6.95 1.37 4.90
N VAL A 152 6.60 0.13 5.15
CA VAL A 152 6.14 -0.34 6.46
C VAL A 152 6.93 -1.59 6.81
N ILE A 153 7.28 -1.72 8.09
CA ILE A 153 7.94 -2.92 8.60
C ILE A 153 6.93 -3.76 9.36
N LEU A 154 6.93 -5.06 9.11
CA LEU A 154 6.20 -6.05 9.88
C LEU A 154 7.20 -6.91 10.65
N LEU A 155 7.14 -6.87 11.98
CA LEU A 155 7.93 -7.70 12.86
C LEU A 155 7.09 -8.89 13.29
N LYS A 156 7.58 -10.11 13.05
CA LYS A 156 6.87 -11.33 13.40
C LYS A 156 7.54 -12.01 14.59
N ASP A 157 6.77 -12.23 15.64
CA ASP A 157 7.17 -13.00 16.82
C ASP A 157 7.32 -14.50 16.47
N GLN A 158 8.12 -15.24 17.23
CA GLN A 158 8.17 -16.70 17.23
C GLN A 158 6.78 -17.33 17.45
N ASN A 159 5.91 -16.64 18.19
CA ASN A 159 4.51 -17.04 18.41
C ASN A 159 3.58 -16.72 17.24
N GLY A 160 4.10 -16.11 16.16
CA GLY A 160 3.34 -15.72 14.98
C GLY A 160 2.55 -14.43 15.12
N LYS A 161 2.70 -13.70 16.24
CA LYS A 161 2.12 -12.36 16.42
C LYS A 161 2.85 -11.35 15.52
N GLU A 162 2.09 -10.51 14.83
CA GLU A 162 2.62 -9.52 13.90
C GLU A 162 2.52 -8.11 14.50
N HIS A 163 3.61 -7.35 14.41
CA HIS A 163 3.72 -5.98 14.87
C HIS A 163 4.06 -5.09 13.68
N GLU A 164 3.12 -4.24 13.29
CA GLU A 164 3.28 -3.30 12.17
C GLU A 164 3.87 -1.97 12.67
N MET A 165 4.92 -1.52 12.00
CA MET A 165 5.62 -0.26 12.28
C MET A 165 5.59 0.63 11.04
N ASP A 166 4.91 1.77 11.17
CA ASP A 166 4.84 2.79 10.16
C ASP A 166 6.18 3.53 10.02
N GLN A 167 6.52 3.90 8.78
CA GLN A 167 7.69 4.74 8.48
C GLN A 167 7.61 6.08 9.24
N ALA A 168 8.70 6.40 9.95
CA ALA A 168 8.82 7.63 10.73
C ALA A 168 9.43 8.78 9.91
N ASP A 169 10.47 8.50 9.13
CA ASP A 169 11.15 9.52 8.31
C ASP A 169 11.68 8.93 6.98
N ILE A 170 11.99 9.82 6.04
CA ILE A 170 12.49 9.50 4.70
C ILE A 170 13.52 10.53 4.24
N SER A 171 14.70 10.06 3.83
CA SER A 171 15.67 10.88 3.12
C SER A 171 15.83 10.40 1.69
N PHE A 172 15.77 11.35 0.75
CA PHE A 172 15.95 11.08 -0.67
C PHE A 172 17.38 11.44 -1.06
N ASN A 173 18.06 10.48 -1.68
CA ASN A 173 19.44 10.63 -2.13
C ASN A 173 19.47 10.53 -3.65
N GLU A 174 20.66 10.62 -4.26
CA GLU A 174 20.78 10.66 -5.72
C GLU A 174 20.49 9.29 -6.37
N THR A 175 20.95 8.21 -5.73
CA THR A 175 20.80 6.83 -6.23
C THR A 175 19.94 5.94 -5.34
N SER A 176 19.58 6.40 -4.14
CA SER A 176 18.85 5.63 -3.15
C SER A 176 17.87 6.48 -2.35
N VAL A 177 16.96 5.81 -1.65
CA VAL A 177 16.15 6.39 -0.59
C VAL A 177 16.50 5.68 0.71
N THR A 178 16.62 6.44 1.79
CA THR A 178 16.80 5.88 3.13
C THR A 178 15.52 6.09 3.92
N VAL A 179 14.98 4.99 4.44
CA VAL A 179 13.78 5.00 5.27
C VAL A 179 14.18 4.72 6.71
N TYR A 180 13.59 5.48 7.63
CA TYR A 180 13.84 5.38 9.06
C TYR A 180 12.58 4.98 9.81
N TRP A 181 12.75 4.09 10.78
CA TRP A 181 11.75 3.74 11.76
C TRP A 181 12.35 3.92 13.14
N TYR A 182 11.79 4.85 13.90
CA TYR A 182 12.08 5.05 15.31
C TYR A 182 10.73 5.20 16.01
N ASN A 183 10.51 4.37 17.01
CA ASN A 183 9.32 4.40 17.84
C ASN A 183 9.75 4.13 19.29
N ASN A 184 8.90 4.47 20.25
CA ASN A 184 9.14 4.18 21.66
C ASN A 184 8.64 2.78 22.04
N GLU A 185 7.71 2.22 21.26
CA GLU A 185 7.07 0.94 21.54
C GLU A 185 7.58 -0.14 20.58
N TRP A 186 8.77 -0.68 20.84
CA TRP A 186 9.28 -1.83 20.09
C TRP A 186 8.96 -3.15 20.79
N PRO A 187 8.62 -4.21 20.03
CA PRO A 187 8.57 -5.55 20.61
C PRO A 187 9.98 -5.98 21.07
N PRO A 188 10.09 -6.77 22.14
CA PRO A 188 11.38 -7.27 22.62
C PRO A 188 12.09 -8.08 21.53
N LEU A 189 13.41 -7.87 21.36
CA LEU A 189 14.18 -8.50 20.29
C LEU A 189 14.16 -10.03 20.39
N ASP A 190 14.20 -10.57 21.60
CA ASP A 190 14.22 -12.02 21.86
C ASP A 190 12.99 -12.77 21.33
N THR A 191 11.84 -12.08 21.24
CA THR A 191 10.62 -12.70 20.73
C THR A 191 10.55 -12.64 19.21
N LEU A 192 11.37 -11.84 18.54
CA LEU A 192 11.30 -11.63 17.10
C LEU A 192 11.98 -12.75 16.31
N SER A 193 11.30 -13.23 15.26
CA SER A 193 11.80 -14.25 14.36
C SER A 193 12.21 -13.67 13.01
N THR A 194 11.30 -12.92 12.37
CA THR A 194 11.48 -12.38 11.02
C THR A 194 10.97 -10.95 10.93
N LEU A 195 11.59 -10.19 10.04
CA LEU A 195 11.21 -8.84 9.68
C LEU A 195 10.92 -8.78 8.18
N HIS A 196 9.74 -8.26 7.83
CA HIS A 196 9.32 -8.06 6.46
C HIS A 196 9.23 -6.57 6.16
N LEU A 197 9.91 -6.15 5.10
CA LEU A 197 9.81 -4.79 4.58
C LEU A 197 8.79 -4.77 3.44
N PHE A 198 7.74 -3.98 3.60
CA PHE A 198 6.68 -3.81 2.62
C PHE A 198 6.71 -2.42 1.99
N GLY A 199 6.49 -2.37 0.67
CA GLY A 199 6.00 -1.18 -0.01
C GLY A 199 4.48 -1.14 0.07
N VAL A 200 3.91 0.00 0.45
CA VAL A 200 2.49 0.18 0.72
C VAL A 200 1.96 1.33 -0.13
N ILE A 201 0.92 1.05 -0.90
CA ILE A 201 0.24 2.02 -1.78
C ILE A 201 -1.26 1.99 -1.55
N PRO A 202 -1.95 3.14 -1.55
CA PRO A 202 -3.41 3.16 -1.49
C PRO A 202 -3.98 2.66 -2.83
N VAL A 203 -4.88 1.68 -2.77
CA VAL A 203 -5.59 1.14 -3.95
C VAL A 203 -6.56 2.18 -4.55
N LEU A 204 -7.10 3.03 -3.67
CA LEU A 204 -7.95 4.15 -4.03
C LEU A 204 -7.19 5.45 -3.73
N LEU A 205 -6.42 5.92 -4.70
CA LEU A 205 -6.00 7.33 -4.69
C LEU A 205 -7.27 8.16 -4.90
N GLY A 206 -7.74 8.83 -3.85
CA GLY A 206 -8.87 9.74 -3.93
C GLY A 206 -8.63 10.83 -4.99
N GLU A 207 -9.70 11.32 -5.63
CA GLU A 207 -9.62 12.45 -6.56
C GLU A 207 -8.97 13.68 -5.90
N ASP A 208 -9.11 13.81 -4.58
CA ASP A 208 -8.58 14.93 -3.79
C ASP A 208 -7.14 14.73 -3.28
N LYS A 209 -6.47 13.62 -3.60
CA LYS A 209 -5.10 13.28 -3.13
C LYS A 209 -4.91 13.32 -1.61
N VAL A 210 -5.99 13.31 -0.82
CA VAL A 210 -5.93 13.25 0.65
C VAL A 210 -5.93 11.78 1.08
N HIS A 211 -4.92 11.41 1.87
CA HIS A 211 -4.78 10.07 2.43
C HIS A 211 -5.87 9.81 3.47
N ASN A 212 -6.75 8.84 3.22
CA ASN A 212 -7.55 8.27 4.29
C ASN A 212 -6.71 7.18 4.97
N SER A 213 -6.38 7.35 6.25
CA SER A 213 -5.61 6.38 7.05
C SER A 213 -6.25 4.98 7.01
N ASN A 214 -7.57 4.91 6.82
CA ASN A 214 -8.35 3.67 6.88
C ASN A 214 -8.72 3.13 5.49
N GLY A 215 -8.10 3.62 4.42
CA GLY A 215 -8.35 3.15 3.05
C GLY A 215 -7.82 1.74 2.78
N PRO A 216 -8.22 1.09 1.67
CA PRO A 216 -7.61 -0.15 1.23
C PRO A 216 -6.18 0.10 0.72
N TRP A 217 -5.21 -0.59 1.34
CA TRP A 217 -3.80 -0.52 0.95
C TRP A 217 -3.34 -1.82 0.28
N GLN A 218 -2.58 -1.69 -0.79
CA GLN A 218 -1.85 -2.79 -1.40
C GLN A 218 -0.47 -2.87 -0.77
N ARG A 219 -0.11 -4.06 -0.25
CA ARG A 219 1.22 -4.36 0.25
C ARG A 219 1.99 -5.19 -0.77
N SER A 220 3.26 -4.83 -0.98
CA SER A 220 4.20 -5.58 -1.80
C SER A 220 5.47 -5.86 -1.00
N LEU A 221 5.83 -7.13 -0.84
CA LEU A 221 7.02 -7.54 -0.10
C LEU A 221 8.27 -7.12 -0.88
N VAL A 222 9.10 -6.27 -0.27
CA VAL A 222 10.37 -5.79 -0.83
C VAL A 222 11.48 -6.73 -0.43
N SER A 223 11.64 -6.95 0.88
CA SER A 223 12.71 -7.75 1.46
C SER A 223 12.24 -8.43 2.75
N GLU A 224 12.87 -9.54 3.07
CA GLU A 224 12.65 -10.30 4.31
C GLU A 224 14.00 -10.59 4.95
N TYR A 225 14.06 -10.38 6.26
CA TYR A 225 15.25 -10.52 7.09
C TYR A 225 14.94 -11.45 8.25
N LYS A 226 15.85 -12.38 8.52
CA LYS A 226 15.75 -13.28 9.68
C LYS A 226 16.48 -12.64 10.86
N LEU A 227 15.71 -12.24 11.87
CA LEU A 227 16.25 -11.68 13.12
C LEU A 227 16.71 -12.80 14.06
N ALA A 228 16.09 -13.98 13.97
CA ALA A 228 16.60 -15.15 14.70
C ALA A 228 18.08 -15.41 14.32
N ASN A 229 18.94 -15.53 15.33
CA ASN A 229 20.40 -15.68 15.19
C ASN A 229 21.09 -14.50 14.47
N MET A 230 20.82 -13.27 14.90
CA MET A 230 21.42 -12.04 14.35
C MET A 230 22.92 -12.14 14.09
N THR A 231 23.71 -12.73 14.99
CA THR A 231 25.16 -12.87 14.85
C THR A 231 25.62 -13.64 13.61
N LYS A 232 24.76 -14.48 13.02
CA LYS A 232 25.05 -15.20 11.77
C LYS A 232 24.58 -14.45 10.52
N ASN A 233 23.52 -13.65 10.63
CA ASN A 233 22.85 -13.02 9.50
C ASN A 233 23.19 -11.53 9.34
N ALA A 234 23.75 -10.92 10.38
CA ALA A 234 24.09 -9.51 10.41
C ALA A 234 25.56 -9.32 10.81
N LYS A 235 26.21 -8.38 10.14
CA LYS A 235 27.57 -7.94 10.48
C LYS A 235 27.48 -6.70 11.37
N MET A 236 28.10 -6.75 12.54
CA MET A 236 28.27 -5.56 13.37
C MET A 236 29.22 -4.59 12.64
N ILE A 237 28.76 -3.37 12.38
CA ILE A 237 29.54 -2.33 11.69
C ILE A 237 30.26 -1.45 12.70
N GLY A 238 29.62 -1.15 13.83
CA GLY A 238 30.20 -0.29 14.85
C GLY A 238 29.34 -0.20 16.10
N CYS A 239 29.89 0.38 17.15
CA CYS A 239 29.20 0.65 18.40
C CYS A 239 29.65 2.00 18.97
N ASP A 240 28.76 2.60 19.75
CA ASP A 240 29.03 3.81 20.54
C ASP A 240 28.76 3.53 22.04
N ALA A 241 28.76 4.57 22.89
CA ALA A 241 28.44 4.46 24.31
C ALA A 241 27.04 3.85 24.54
N LEU A 242 26.07 4.15 23.67
CA LEU A 242 24.66 3.79 23.85
C LEU A 242 24.14 2.72 22.89
N VAL A 243 24.60 2.71 21.64
CA VAL A 243 24.01 1.93 20.55
C VAL A 243 25.04 1.07 19.84
N GLU A 244 24.63 -0.15 19.48
CA GLU A 244 25.34 -1.06 18.59
C GLU A 244 24.64 -1.13 17.23
N LEU A 245 25.40 -1.16 16.14
CA LEU A 245 24.88 -1.08 14.78
C LEU A 245 25.16 -2.36 14.01
N TYR A 246 24.09 -3.01 13.58
CA TYR A 246 24.10 -4.25 12.82
C TYR A 246 23.63 -3.99 11.39
N HIS A 247 24.36 -4.55 10.42
CA HIS A 247 24.02 -4.47 9.01
C HIS A 247 23.65 -5.84 8.46
N PHE A 248 22.52 -5.88 7.79
CA PHE A 248 22.01 -7.02 7.03
C PHE A 248 22.19 -6.75 5.54
N ASP A 249 22.17 -7.82 4.74
CA ASP A 249 22.26 -7.71 3.30
C ASP A 249 21.20 -6.76 2.71
N GLN A 250 21.44 -6.24 1.51
CA GLN A 250 20.51 -5.35 0.80
C GLN A 250 20.27 -3.99 1.48
N GLY A 251 21.23 -3.51 2.28
CA GLY A 251 21.22 -2.14 2.81
C GLY A 251 20.31 -1.92 4.03
N PHE A 252 19.92 -2.99 4.72
CA PHE A 252 19.12 -2.91 5.94
C PHE A 252 20.02 -2.86 7.18
N MET A 253 19.69 -1.98 8.11
CA MET A 253 20.50 -1.70 9.30
C MET A 253 19.60 -1.61 10.54
N LEU A 254 20.08 -2.21 11.63
CA LEU A 254 19.39 -2.29 12.90
C LEU A 254 20.29 -1.71 13.99
N GLY A 255 19.81 -0.65 14.64
CA GLY A 255 20.44 -0.08 15.82
C GLY A 255 19.83 -0.70 17.08
N LEU A 256 20.66 -1.29 17.93
CA LEU A 256 20.27 -1.85 19.22
C LEU A 256 20.86 -1.00 20.34
N TRP A 257 20.09 -0.73 21.38
CA TRP A 257 20.66 -0.27 22.65
C TRP A 257 21.52 -1.38 23.24
N LYS A 258 22.53 -1.05 24.04
CA LYS A 258 23.34 -2.03 24.80
C LYS A 258 22.57 -2.89 25.82
N LYS A 259 21.26 -2.69 25.91
CA LYS A 259 20.31 -3.49 26.70
C LYS A 259 19.51 -4.48 25.83
N ASP A 260 19.97 -4.72 24.59
CA ASP A 260 19.33 -5.60 23.60
C ASP A 260 17.91 -5.18 23.18
N GLU A 261 17.60 -3.89 23.29
CA GLU A 261 16.36 -3.29 22.81
C GLU A 261 16.56 -2.60 21.47
N ILE A 262 15.54 -2.60 20.60
CA ILE A 262 15.62 -1.91 19.30
C ILE A 262 15.57 -0.40 19.54
N ALA A 263 16.61 0.30 19.08
CA ALA A 263 16.66 1.76 19.09
C ALA A 263 16.01 2.34 17.84
N PHE A 264 16.48 1.89 16.68
CA PHE A 264 15.96 2.32 15.39
C PHE A 264 16.25 1.26 14.33
N VAL A 265 15.46 1.34 13.26
CA VAL A 265 15.67 0.56 12.05
C VAL A 265 15.87 1.53 10.88
N MET A 266 16.78 1.18 9.98
CA MET A 266 17.06 1.95 8.78
C MET A 266 17.17 1.02 7.57
N ALA A 267 16.58 1.39 6.45
CA ALA A 267 16.72 0.67 5.19
C ALA A 267 17.14 1.61 4.08
N SER A 268 18.27 1.32 3.45
CA SER A 268 18.75 2.01 2.25
C SER A 268 18.32 1.24 1.01
N LEU A 269 17.38 1.80 0.25
CA LEU A 269 16.78 1.19 -0.92
C LEU A 269 17.27 1.89 -2.19
N HIS A 270 18.07 1.19 -2.99
CA HIS A 270 18.55 1.68 -4.28
C HIS A 270 17.39 1.89 -5.27
N TYR A 271 17.44 2.94 -6.09
CA TYR A 271 16.36 3.31 -7.03
C TYR A 271 16.17 2.32 -8.18
N HIS A 272 17.13 1.42 -8.42
CA HIS A 272 16.98 0.38 -9.43
C HIS A 272 15.73 -0.48 -9.17
N GLN A 273 14.75 -0.33 -10.08
CA GLN A 273 13.44 -0.99 -10.02
C GLN A 273 12.72 -0.83 -8.67
N LEU A 274 13.03 0.22 -7.90
CA LEU A 274 12.52 0.39 -6.53
C LEU A 274 10.99 0.42 -6.49
N ILE A 275 10.41 1.21 -7.40
CA ILE A 275 8.96 1.34 -7.52
C ILE A 275 8.35 0.00 -7.92
N GLU A 276 8.91 -0.70 -8.90
CA GLU A 276 8.38 -2.00 -9.34
C GLU A 276 8.42 -3.03 -8.20
N ARG A 277 9.56 -3.10 -7.50
CA ARG A 277 9.75 -3.94 -6.30
C ARG A 277 8.75 -3.62 -5.19
N SER A 278 8.43 -2.35 -5.01
CA SER A 278 7.58 -1.87 -3.92
C SER A 278 6.08 -1.83 -4.27
N THR A 279 5.69 -2.12 -5.52
CA THR A 279 4.30 -1.91 -5.99
C THR A 279 3.74 -3.03 -6.87
N PHE A 280 4.60 -3.78 -7.56
CA PHE A 280 4.19 -4.87 -8.45
C PHE A 280 4.26 -6.23 -7.77
N GLY A 281 4.82 -6.29 -6.55
CA GLY A 281 4.87 -7.50 -5.73
C GLY A 281 3.54 -7.83 -5.05
N SER A 282 3.51 -9.01 -4.44
CA SER A 282 2.44 -9.48 -3.54
C SER A 282 2.85 -9.26 -2.08
N ALA A 283 1.90 -9.32 -1.15
CA ALA A 283 2.19 -9.37 0.28
C ALA A 283 3.01 -10.60 0.68
N THR A 284 3.03 -11.65 -0.13
CA THR A 284 3.76 -12.90 0.16
C THR A 284 4.93 -13.17 -0.75
N LEU A 285 4.98 -12.52 -1.92
CA LEU A 285 5.97 -12.81 -2.96
C LEU A 285 6.65 -11.52 -3.42
N ARG A 286 7.99 -11.54 -3.33
CA ARG A 286 8.83 -10.48 -3.84
C ARG A 286 8.70 -10.36 -5.35
N HIS A 287 8.69 -9.13 -5.84
CA HIS A 287 8.81 -8.89 -7.27
C HIS A 287 10.29 -8.96 -7.67
N TYR A 288 10.65 -9.98 -8.45
CA TYR A 288 11.95 -10.04 -9.11
C TYR A 288 11.82 -9.34 -10.46
N GLY A 289 12.53 -8.23 -10.63
CA GLY A 289 12.73 -7.68 -11.96
C GLY A 289 13.56 -8.64 -12.81
N ALA A 290 13.50 -8.48 -14.14
CA ALA A 290 14.36 -9.22 -15.05
C ALA A 290 15.82 -9.02 -14.62
N SER A 291 16.55 -10.13 -14.42
CA SER A 291 17.98 -10.02 -14.12
C SER A 291 18.65 -9.26 -15.26
N ILE A 292 19.43 -8.23 -14.93
CA ILE A 292 20.27 -7.55 -15.91
C ILE A 292 21.28 -8.61 -16.37
N LYS A 293 21.01 -9.22 -17.52
CA LYS A 293 22.03 -10.01 -18.21
C LYS A 293 23.07 -9.01 -18.67
N ALA A 294 24.31 -9.20 -18.24
CA ALA A 294 25.42 -8.47 -18.83
C ALA A 294 25.35 -8.69 -20.35
N ALA A 295 25.46 -7.61 -21.12
CA ALA A 295 25.57 -7.73 -22.56
C ALA A 295 26.79 -8.62 -22.85
N PRO A 296 26.68 -9.62 -23.73
CA PRO A 296 27.84 -10.37 -24.16
C PRO A 296 28.80 -9.38 -24.83
N ASP A 297 29.97 -9.23 -24.22
CA ASP A 297 31.06 -8.43 -24.74
C ASP A 297 31.97 -9.33 -25.59
N ASP A 298 32.53 -8.79 -26.67
CA ASP A 298 33.51 -9.46 -27.53
C ASP A 298 34.91 -9.51 -26.88
N ILE A 299 35.06 -8.90 -25.70
CA ILE A 299 36.25 -8.93 -24.88
C ILE A 299 36.37 -10.29 -24.13
N ASP A 300 37.56 -10.89 -24.20
CA ASP A 300 37.89 -12.16 -23.56
C ASP A 300 37.55 -12.12 -22.04
N PRO A 301 36.76 -13.09 -21.52
CA PRO A 301 36.40 -13.20 -20.11
C PRO A 301 37.59 -13.22 -19.12
N ALA A 302 38.80 -13.48 -19.60
CA ALA A 302 40.04 -13.41 -18.82
C ALA A 302 40.45 -11.96 -18.46
N TYR A 303 40.06 -10.95 -19.24
CA TYR A 303 40.43 -9.56 -19.00
C TYR A 303 39.57 -8.88 -17.92
N GLY A 304 38.43 -9.48 -17.59
CA GLY A 304 37.54 -9.07 -16.51
C GLY A 304 36.47 -8.07 -16.94
N LEU A 305 35.98 -7.27 -16.00
CA LEU A 305 34.84 -6.38 -16.20
C LEU A 305 35.34 -5.01 -16.70
N HIS A 306 34.95 -4.59 -17.91
CA HIS A 306 35.36 -3.32 -18.54
C HIS A 306 34.21 -2.34 -18.76
N GLY A 307 34.52 -1.03 -18.77
CA GLY A 307 33.56 0.02 -19.13
C GLY A 307 32.56 0.39 -18.04
N TYR A 308 32.81 -0.02 -16.79
CA TYR A 308 31.90 0.22 -15.69
C TYR A 308 31.96 1.68 -15.21
N GLN A 309 30.81 2.15 -14.75
CA GLN A 309 30.68 3.42 -14.09
C GLN A 309 30.38 3.18 -12.61
N LEU A 310 31.23 3.70 -11.72
CA LEU A 310 31.03 3.65 -10.29
C LEU A 310 30.55 5.02 -9.82
N HIS A 311 29.38 5.03 -9.20
CA HIS A 311 28.87 6.20 -8.51
C HIS A 311 28.97 5.95 -7.01
N ILE A 312 29.59 6.88 -6.28
CA ILE A 312 29.76 6.83 -4.83
C ILE A 312 29.02 8.03 -4.24
N ASP A 313 28.11 7.73 -3.31
CA ASP A 313 27.35 8.70 -2.54
C ASP A 313 27.60 8.46 -1.05
N LEU A 314 28.12 9.48 -0.35
CA LEU A 314 28.33 9.50 1.09
C LEU A 314 27.44 10.57 1.70
N GLN A 315 26.61 10.15 2.64
CA GLN A 315 25.50 10.95 3.13
C GLN A 315 25.26 10.73 4.63
N SER A 316 24.65 11.72 5.28
CA SER A 316 24.06 11.60 6.62
C SER A 316 22.77 12.41 6.70
N ARG A 317 21.65 11.74 6.99
CA ARG A 317 20.34 12.32 7.30
C ARG A 317 19.98 13.55 6.43
N GLY A 318 20.11 13.40 5.12
CA GLY A 318 19.76 14.45 4.13
C GLY A 318 20.91 15.40 3.72
N ASN A 319 22.08 15.30 4.35
CA ASN A 319 23.29 15.98 3.93
C ASN A 319 24.16 15.05 3.09
N ASN A 320 24.59 15.52 1.92
CA ASN A 320 25.53 14.80 1.06
C ASN A 320 26.94 15.37 1.28
N TYR A 321 27.88 14.53 1.67
CA TYR A 321 29.28 14.90 1.89
C TYR A 321 30.15 14.63 0.66
N ILE A 322 29.89 13.52 -0.01
CA ILE A 322 30.60 13.13 -1.23
C ILE A 322 29.58 12.59 -2.22
N CYS A 323 29.56 13.16 -3.41
CA CYS A 323 28.88 12.56 -4.55
C CYS A 323 29.83 12.62 -5.74
N SER A 324 30.33 11.46 -6.16
CA SER A 324 31.37 11.35 -7.17
C SER A 324 31.09 10.21 -8.11
N THR A 325 31.41 10.42 -9.39
CA THR A 325 31.17 9.45 -10.44
C THR A 325 32.45 9.18 -11.20
N PHE A 326 32.88 7.92 -11.20
CA PHE A 326 34.07 7.44 -11.89
C PHE A 326 33.63 6.61 -13.09
N ARG A 327 34.17 6.95 -14.27
CA ARG A 327 33.82 6.31 -15.55
C ARG A 327 34.97 5.47 -16.06
N SER A 328 34.64 4.54 -16.95
CA SER A 328 35.60 3.70 -17.66
C SER A 328 36.50 2.88 -16.71
N LEU A 329 35.90 2.39 -15.63
CA LEU A 329 36.60 1.51 -14.71
C LEU A 329 36.81 0.13 -15.36
N PHE A 330 37.97 -0.45 -15.07
CA PHE A 330 38.34 -1.79 -15.50
C PHE A 330 38.73 -2.61 -14.26
N CYS A 331 38.18 -3.80 -14.15
CA CYS A 331 38.55 -4.76 -13.12
C CYS A 331 39.19 -5.95 -13.80
N LYS A 332 40.52 -6.10 -13.65
CA LYS A 332 41.21 -7.31 -14.11
C LYS A 332 40.88 -8.45 -13.16
N LYS A 333 40.77 -9.67 -13.70
CA LYS A 333 40.66 -10.90 -12.90
C LYS A 333 42.00 -11.19 -12.23
N GLY A 334 42.35 -10.42 -11.20
CA GLY A 334 43.53 -10.61 -10.37
C GLY A 334 43.21 -11.51 -9.19
N THR A 335 44.05 -12.52 -8.97
CA THR A 335 44.10 -13.40 -7.81
C THR A 335 43.96 -12.59 -6.52
N VAL A 336 42.94 -12.92 -5.71
CA VAL A 336 42.83 -12.49 -4.31
C VAL A 336 43.93 -13.14 -3.49
#